data_AF-A0A8S9NYU4-F1
#
_entry.id   AF-A0A8S9NYU4-F1
#
_cell.length_a   1.000
_cell.length_b   1.000
_cell.length_c   1.000
_cell.angle_alpha   90.00
_cell.angle_beta   90.00
_cell.angle_gamma   90.00
#
_symmetry.space_group_name_H-M   'P 1'
#
loop_
_entity.id
_entity.type
_entity.pdbx_description
1 polymer ?
#
loop_
_entity_poly.entity_id
_entity_poly.type
_entity_poly.pdbx_seq_one_letter_code
_entity_poly.pdbx_strand_id
1 'polypeptide(L)'
;MMRFYPLPDGVNGGAWAFSGGKSQAVCTFSSSGEAHASGGGGGGRRAMLICRVIAGQVANRIGFGSDSVAGRDGELYVFDTRAVLPCFLIIFRL
;
A
#
# COMPACT_ATOMS: atom_id res chain seq x y z
N MET A 1 -6.50 -1.84 4.97
CA MET A 1 -6.75 -2.46 3.66
C MET A 1 -5.74 -1.86 2.70
N MET A 2 -5.31 -2.57 1.66
CA MET A 2 -4.33 -1.99 0.73
C MET A 2 -4.94 -0.82 -0.03
N ARG A 3 -4.31 0.37 0.03
CA ARG A 3 -4.81 1.58 -0.62
C ARG A 3 -3.81 2.08 -1.64
N PHE A 4 -4.31 2.56 -2.76
CA PHE A 4 -3.49 3.15 -3.81
C PHE A 4 -3.65 4.67 -3.76
N TYR A 5 -2.53 5.37 -3.63
CA TYR A 5 -2.48 6.82 -3.57
C TYR A 5 -1.81 7.37 -4.84
N PRO A 6 -2.41 8.34 -5.54
CA PRO A 6 -1.73 9.01 -6.65
C PRO A 6 -0.57 9.84 -6.10
N LEU A 7 0.62 9.65 -6.64
CA LEU A 7 1.80 10.45 -6.32
C LEU A 7 1.84 11.68 -7.24
N PRO A 8 2.27 12.87 -6.77
CA PRO A 8 2.57 14.00 -7.64
C PRO A 8 3.59 13.62 -8.73
N ASP A 9 3.42 14.21 -9.92
CA ASP A 9 4.18 13.88 -11.12
C ASP A 9 5.71 13.95 -10.88
N GLY A 10 6.44 12.83 -11.10
CA GLY A 10 7.90 12.81 -10.99
C GLY A 10 8.59 11.48 -10.66
N VAL A 11 7.88 10.42 -10.28
CA VAL A 11 8.51 9.11 -9.93
C VAL A 11 8.08 8.02 -10.93
N ASN A 12 9.02 7.55 -11.75
CA ASN A 12 8.76 6.58 -12.82
C ASN A 12 8.88 5.15 -12.28
N GLY A 13 7.75 4.47 -12.03
CA GLY A 13 7.70 3.09 -11.51
C GLY A 13 6.81 2.21 -12.40
N GLY A 14 7.41 1.20 -13.04
CA GLY A 14 6.78 0.43 -14.12
C GLY A 14 5.84 -0.71 -13.70
N ALA A 15 4.93 -1.00 -14.64
CA ALA A 15 4.41 -2.32 -15.02
C ALA A 15 3.50 -3.14 -14.07
N TRP A 16 2.61 -2.51 -13.28
CA TRP A 16 1.26 -3.04 -13.02
C TRP A 16 0.28 -1.86 -12.95
N ALA A 17 -0.14 -1.39 -14.12
CA ALA A 17 -1.02 -0.25 -14.25
C ALA A 17 -2.48 -0.69 -14.06
N PHE A 18 -3.11 -0.31 -12.95
CA PHE A 18 -4.51 0.09 -13.04
C PHE A 18 -4.55 1.33 -13.95
N SER A 19 -5.25 1.22 -15.07
CA SER A 19 -5.32 2.23 -16.14
C SER A 19 -5.47 3.65 -15.57
N GLY A 20 -4.38 4.43 -15.56
CA GLY A 20 -4.44 5.78 -15.00
C GLY A 20 -3.13 6.55 -14.89
N GLY A 21 -2.19 6.43 -15.83
CA GLY A 21 -1.20 7.46 -16.22
C GLY A 21 -0.36 8.24 -15.18
N LYS A 22 -0.43 7.94 -13.88
CA LYS A 22 0.19 8.69 -12.78
C LYS A 22 0.86 7.69 -11.84
N SER A 23 2.08 8.01 -11.41
CA SER A 23 2.82 7.21 -10.43
C SER A 23 1.93 6.94 -9.20
N GLN A 24 1.79 5.68 -8.80
CA GLN A 24 0.83 5.28 -7.78
C GLN A 24 1.58 4.59 -6.63
N ALA A 25 1.51 5.17 -5.44
CA ALA A 25 2.06 4.58 -4.24
C ALA A 25 1.06 3.60 -3.63
N VAL A 26 1.56 2.49 -3.10
CA VAL A 26 0.76 1.50 -2.40
C VAL A 26 0.97 1.64 -0.91
N CYS A 27 -0.10 1.88 -0.15
CA CYS A 27 -0.08 1.87 1.29
C CYS A 27 -0.46 0.50 1.83
N THR A 28 0.43 -0.02 2.68
CA THR A 28 0.27 -1.23 3.47
C THR A 28 0.28 -0.88 4.95
N PHE A 29 -0.18 -1.80 5.78
CA PHE A 29 -0.23 -1.62 7.23
C PHE A 29 0.58 -2.73 7.89
N SER A 30 1.35 -2.38 8.90
CA SER A 30 2.09 -3.36 9.72
C SER A 30 1.16 -4.22 10.59
N SER A 31 0.00 -3.68 10.96
CA SER A 31 -1.00 -4.34 11.81
C SER A 31 -2.35 -4.51 11.10
N SER A 32 -3.01 -5.62 11.39
CA SER A 32 -4.35 -5.92 10.87
C SER A 32 -5.44 -5.01 11.48
N GLY A 33 -5.25 -4.51 12.72
CA GLY A 33 -6.20 -3.60 13.37
C GLY A 33 -6.32 -2.27 12.61
N GLU A 34 -5.18 -1.66 12.29
CA GLU A 34 -5.12 -0.44 11.48
C GLU A 34 -5.57 -0.70 10.04
N ALA A 35 -5.22 -1.87 9.49
CA ALA A 35 -5.75 -2.30 8.21
C ALA A 35 -7.29 -2.47 8.23
N HIS A 36 -7.86 -2.85 9.38
CA HIS A 36 -9.30 -3.02 9.54
C HIS A 36 -10.02 -1.68 9.64
N ALA A 37 -9.46 -0.76 10.42
CA ALA A 37 -10.01 0.58 10.64
C ALA A 37 -9.95 1.42 9.36
N SER A 38 -8.86 1.32 8.59
CA SER A 38 -8.68 2.02 7.31
C SER A 38 -9.52 1.46 6.14
N GLY A 39 -10.11 0.27 6.30
CA GLY A 39 -10.88 -0.40 5.26
C GLY A 39 -12.32 0.11 5.17
N GLY A 40 -12.76 0.39 3.93
CA GLY A 40 -14.18 0.58 3.62
C GLY A 40 -14.83 -0.76 3.28
N GLY A 41 -16.10 -0.97 3.65
CA GLY A 41 -16.84 -2.17 3.27
C GLY A 41 -18.31 -2.07 3.65
N GLY A 42 -19.18 -2.03 2.63
CA GLY A 42 -20.62 -2.19 2.79
C GLY A 42 -21.03 -3.66 2.62
N GLY A 43 -21.96 -4.15 3.44
CA GLY A 43 -22.56 -5.48 3.28
C GLY A 43 -22.02 -6.60 4.17
N GLY A 44 -21.41 -6.30 5.33
CA GLY A 44 -21.11 -7.29 6.38
C GLY A 44 -20.03 -8.32 6.07
N ARG A 45 -19.33 -8.20 4.92
CA ARG A 45 -18.14 -8.97 4.57
C ARG A 45 -16.98 -8.03 4.26
N ARG A 46 -15.79 -8.38 4.71
CA ARG A 46 -14.54 -7.65 4.50
C ARG A 46 -13.47 -8.57 3.94
N ALA A 47 -12.51 -7.97 3.25
CA ALA A 47 -11.34 -8.67 2.74
C ALA A 47 -10.07 -7.95 3.16
N MET A 48 -9.06 -8.70 3.59
CA MET A 48 -7.71 -8.23 3.87
C MET A 48 -6.71 -8.98 3.01
N LEU A 49 -5.78 -8.26 2.40
CA LEU A 49 -4.68 -8.83 1.65
C LEU A 49 -3.42 -8.77 2.52
N ILE A 50 -2.87 -9.93 2.87
CA ILE A 50 -1.55 -10.05 3.48
C ILE A 50 -0.53 -10.05 2.34
N CYS A 51 0.39 -9.11 2.42
CA CYS A 51 1.44 -8.92 1.44
C CYS A 51 2.81 -9.10 2.07
N ARG A 52 3.76 -9.64 1.31
CA ARG A 52 5.19 -9.45 1.56
C ARG A 52 5.64 -8.20 0.82
N VAL A 53 6.19 -7.25 1.55
CA VAL A 53 6.63 -5.96 0.99
C VAL A 53 8.15 -5.92 1.01
N ILE A 54 8.76 -5.64 -0.14
CA ILE A 54 10.17 -5.30 -0.25
C ILE A 54 10.28 -3.80 0.05
N ALA A 55 10.37 -3.46 1.33
CA ALA A 55 10.34 -2.06 1.77
C ALA A 55 11.59 -1.26 1.37
N GLY A 56 12.70 -1.95 1.09
CA GLY A 56 13.96 -1.29 0.71
C GLY A 56 14.41 -0.27 1.74
N GLN A 57 14.92 0.88 1.28
CA GLN A 57 15.20 2.01 2.14
C GLN A 57 13.90 2.70 2.56
N VAL A 58 13.60 2.67 3.86
CA VAL A 58 12.42 3.32 4.44
C VAL A 58 12.77 4.71 4.98
N ALA A 59 12.15 5.76 4.45
CA ALA A 59 12.27 7.12 4.98
C ALA A 59 11.12 7.49 5.91
N ASN A 60 11.39 8.42 6.84
CA ASN A 60 10.38 8.96 7.76
C ASN A 60 9.70 10.24 7.22
N ARG A 61 10.18 10.76 6.10
CA ARG A 61 9.61 11.89 5.36
C ARG A 61 9.79 11.67 3.87
N ILE A 62 8.91 12.24 3.05
CA ILE A 62 9.05 12.23 1.61
C ILE A 62 10.37 12.93 1.26
N GLY A 63 11.32 12.16 0.75
CA GLY A 63 12.64 12.59 0.35
C GLY A 63 13.08 11.83 -0.90
N PHE A 64 14.10 12.33 -1.57
CA PHE A 64 14.63 11.69 -2.77
C PHE A 64 15.51 10.50 -2.40
N GLY A 65 15.28 9.34 -3.05
CA GLY A 65 16.16 8.16 -2.97
C GLY A 65 15.67 7.02 -2.08
N SER A 66 14.47 7.09 -1.51
CA SER A 66 13.91 6.03 -0.68
C SER A 66 12.87 5.20 -1.43
N ASP A 67 12.87 3.89 -1.21
CA ASP A 67 11.96 2.94 -1.87
C ASP A 67 10.56 2.94 -1.23
N SER A 68 10.49 3.31 0.05
CA SER A 68 9.26 3.45 0.79
C SER A 68 9.31 4.56 1.86
N VAL A 69 8.14 4.99 2.31
CA VAL A 69 7.98 5.98 3.37
C VAL A 69 7.07 5.42 4.45
N ALA A 70 7.53 5.48 5.70
CA ALA A 70 6.72 5.18 6.85
C ALA A 70 5.68 6.30 7.05
N GLY A 71 4.41 5.93 7.11
CA GLY A 71 3.31 6.82 7.42
C GLY A 71 3.02 6.88 8.92
N ARG A 72 1.85 7.43 9.26
CA ARG A 72 1.34 7.41 10.64
C ARG A 72 0.59 6.10 10.88
N ASP A 73 0.43 5.71 12.14
CA ASP A 73 -0.43 4.58 12.54
C ASP A 73 -0.05 3.24 11.87
N GLY A 74 1.26 3.01 11.68
CA GLY A 74 1.77 1.76 11.12
C GLY A 74 1.62 1.61 9.61
N GLU A 75 1.31 2.71 8.90
CA GLU A 75 1.30 2.75 7.44
C GLU A 75 2.70 2.68 6.82
N LEU A 76 2.79 2.04 5.66
CA LEU A 76 3.99 1.99 4.83
C LEU A 76 3.60 2.22 3.37
N TYR A 77 4.08 3.33 2.81
CA TYR A 77 3.87 3.73 1.43
C TYR A 77 5.02 3.25 0.56
N VAL A 78 4.73 2.43 -0.43
CA VAL A 78 5.70 1.84 -1.35
C VAL A 78 5.49 2.46 -2.73
N PHE A 79 6.54 3.02 -3.32
CA PHE A 79 6.41 3.71 -4.61
C PHE A 79 6.44 2.75 -5.81
N ASP A 80 7.07 1.59 -5.67
CA ASP A 80 7.06 0.53 -6.68
C ASP A 80 6.01 -0.55 -6.33
N THR A 81 4.95 -0.64 -7.13
CA THR A 81 3.91 -1.66 -6.96
C THR A 81 4.48 -3.10 -7.05
N ARG A 82 5.56 -3.31 -7.80
CA ARG A 82 6.21 -4.62 -7.96
C ARG A 82 6.92 -5.08 -6.70
N ALA A 83 7.24 -4.16 -5.79
CA ALA A 83 7.81 -4.48 -4.49
C ALA A 83 6.78 -5.08 -3.52
N VAL A 84 5.48 -5.10 -3.90
CA VAL A 84 4.44 -5.76 -3.14
C VAL A 84 4.08 -7.11 -3.76
N LEU A 85 4.32 -8.17 -3.01
CA LEU A 85 3.95 -9.53 -3.36
C LEU A 85 2.74 -9.97 -2.54
N PRO A 86 1.56 -10.17 -3.16
CA PRO A 86 0.40 -10.70 -2.44
C PRO A 86 0.69 -12.15 -2.00
N CYS A 87 0.45 -12.45 -0.72
CA CYS A 87 0.65 -13.78 -0.17
C CYS A 87 -0.68 -14.48 0.10
N PHE A 88 -1.59 -13.82 0.80
CA PHE A 88 -2.87 -14.41 1.22
C PHE A 88 -3.99 -13.39 1.17
N LEU A 89 -5.16 -13.82 0.69
CA LEU A 89 -6.40 -13.05 0.78
C LEU A 89 -7.28 -13.66 1.88
N ILE A 90 -7.58 -12.88 2.90
CA ILE A 90 -8.49 -13.25 3.99
C ILE A 90 -9.83 -12.58 3.72
N ILE A 91 -10.88 -13.37 3.54
CA ILE A 91 -12.26 -12.88 3.46
C ILE A 91 -12.98 -13.30 4.73
N PHE A 92 -13.56 -12.34 5.44
CA PHE A 92 -14.23 -12.59 6.71
C PHE A 92 -15.52 -11.78 6.80
N ARG A 93 -16.39 -12.17 7.74
CA ARG A 93 -17.56 -11.40 8.12
C ARG A 93 -17.20 -10.56 9.35
N LEU A 94 -17.77 -9.36 9.40
CA LEU A 94 -17.73 -8.51 10.59
C LEU A 94 -18.64 -9.06 11.69
#